data_AF-A0AAE0S4H9-F1
#
_entry.id   AF-A0AAE0S4H9-F1
#
_cell.length_a   1.000
_cell.length_b   1.000
_cell.length_c   1.000
_cell.angle_alpha   90.00
_cell.angle_beta   90.00
_cell.angle_gamma   90.00
#
_symmetry.space_group_name_H-M   'P 1'
#
loop_
_entity.id
_entity.type
_entity.pdbx_description
1 polymer ?
#
loop_
_entity_poly.entity_id
_entity_poly.type
_entity_poly.pdbx_seq_one_letter_code
_entity_poly.pdbx_strand_id
1 'polypeptide(L)'
;MSGNIKERLRHLEFPQSTRAALDHLVRCYADTGGGIPGLGGGTENLADEVVQDYILNLSRKRPGQRNLTAVQELQLLELLCSCLQDAPEMFCYSIFSIIFGGQVDSHKTGLLTKLVSLAISVGCGAVLGCAALWMQELGSQSQAVCDLAQKLVDDYCLLFPNVSMTFQHLPSVSPLFTCNFITAVTTIYTMLDRSRIPPVGLVEYITEWVSSDPCLCSESVRLIRIRSNFTCPLYGLVRWCVIGPLLCKDQYQISIPNGADAEVESHEKMLSLLSKLHISVLLSLQAYKSMELNQELFMYGDIYLLAKIIATHYQNSNFKCDEDSQLQVSLDRLGQTIQVAMITGSLNGQFDLRPVFEILPPNRLLHIVAKRQAVIKREAMDIS
;
A
#
# COMPACT_ATOMS: atom_id res chain seq x y z
N MET A 1 38.77 -16.10 -5.51
CA MET A 1 37.94 -16.81 -6.52
C MET A 1 37.01 -15.87 -7.32
N SER A 2 37.08 -14.54 -7.13
CA SER A 2 36.17 -13.54 -7.70
C SER A 2 36.41 -13.21 -9.19
N GLY A 3 37.63 -13.36 -9.71
CA GLY A 3 37.93 -13.08 -11.14
C GLY A 3 37.30 -14.06 -12.15
N ASN A 4 36.87 -15.24 -11.71
CA ASN A 4 36.47 -16.34 -12.61
C ASN A 4 35.00 -16.24 -13.07
N ILE A 5 34.10 -15.68 -12.26
CA ILE A 5 32.66 -15.69 -12.56
C ILE A 5 32.32 -14.90 -13.84
N LYS A 6 32.88 -13.71 -14.01
CA LYS A 6 32.62 -12.87 -15.19
C LYS A 6 33.13 -13.52 -16.47
N GLU A 7 34.27 -14.19 -16.44
CA GLU A 7 34.77 -14.94 -17.60
C GLU A 7 33.85 -16.11 -17.95
N ARG A 8 33.45 -16.90 -16.95
CA ARG A 8 32.49 -18.00 -17.16
C ARG A 8 31.19 -17.52 -17.77
N LEU A 9 30.61 -16.44 -17.22
CA LEU A 9 29.35 -15.89 -17.71
C LEU A 9 29.47 -15.28 -19.12
N ARG A 10 30.66 -14.82 -19.54
CA ARG A 10 30.90 -14.32 -20.91
C ARG A 10 30.73 -15.39 -21.99
N HIS A 11 30.94 -16.66 -21.65
CA HIS A 11 30.81 -17.79 -22.58
C HIS A 11 29.42 -18.42 -22.60
N LEU A 12 28.49 -17.94 -21.76
CA LEU A 12 27.14 -18.44 -21.69
C LEU A 12 26.17 -17.48 -22.40
N GLU A 13 25.19 -18.05 -23.08
CA GLU A 13 24.06 -17.31 -23.65
C GLU A 13 22.88 -17.25 -22.68
N PHE A 14 21.89 -16.43 -22.99
CA PHE A 14 20.62 -16.44 -22.27
C PHE A 14 19.84 -17.71 -22.64
N PRO A 15 19.23 -18.46 -21.70
CA PRO A 15 19.05 -18.15 -20.27
C PRO A 15 20.13 -18.67 -19.32
N GLN A 16 21.10 -19.47 -19.79
CA GLN A 16 22.08 -20.15 -18.92
C GLN A 16 22.99 -19.17 -18.18
N SER A 17 23.36 -18.07 -18.82
CA SER A 17 24.15 -16.99 -18.22
C SER A 17 23.42 -16.36 -17.02
N THR A 18 22.14 -16.04 -17.17
CA THR A 18 21.31 -15.50 -16.07
C THR A 18 21.15 -16.51 -14.95
N ARG A 19 20.89 -17.79 -15.26
CA ARG A 19 20.79 -18.84 -14.24
C ARG A 19 22.09 -18.97 -13.44
N ALA A 20 23.22 -19.03 -14.12
CA ALA A 20 24.53 -19.12 -13.48
C ALA A 20 24.90 -17.86 -12.68
N ALA A 21 24.36 -16.69 -13.05
CA ALA A 21 24.50 -15.44 -12.31
C ALA A 21 23.65 -15.45 -11.02
N LEU A 22 22.39 -15.89 -11.10
CA LEU A 22 21.50 -16.05 -9.93
C LEU A 22 22.06 -17.06 -8.93
N ASP A 23 22.51 -18.23 -9.40
CA ASP A 23 23.17 -19.25 -8.57
C ASP A 23 24.41 -18.69 -7.83
N HIS A 24 25.15 -17.80 -8.50
CA HIS A 24 26.30 -17.14 -7.89
C HIS A 24 25.86 -16.17 -6.78
N LEU A 25 24.83 -15.36 -7.01
CA LEU A 25 24.30 -14.45 -5.99
C LEU A 25 23.80 -15.20 -4.75
N VAL A 26 23.04 -16.28 -4.94
CA VAL A 26 22.54 -17.11 -3.82
C VAL A 26 23.71 -17.64 -2.98
N ARG A 27 24.77 -18.14 -3.62
CA ARG A 27 25.97 -18.62 -2.92
C ARG A 27 26.70 -17.51 -2.19
N CYS A 28 26.84 -16.33 -2.79
CA CYS A 28 27.47 -15.18 -2.13
C CYS A 28 26.78 -14.84 -0.80
N TYR A 29 25.45 -14.85 -0.75
CA TYR A 29 24.71 -14.58 0.49
C TYR A 29 24.73 -15.76 1.47
N ALA A 30 24.74 -17.00 1.00
CA ALA A 30 24.86 -18.18 1.85
C ALA A 30 26.24 -18.29 2.54
N ASP A 31 27.32 -18.00 1.79
CA ASP A 31 28.70 -18.16 2.28
C ASP A 31 29.17 -17.01 3.18
N THR A 32 28.55 -15.82 3.08
CA THR A 32 28.96 -14.61 3.83
C THR A 32 28.29 -14.46 5.20
N GLY A 33 27.42 -15.39 5.61
CA GLY A 33 26.93 -15.49 7.00
C GLY A 33 26.27 -14.22 7.57
N GLY A 34 25.62 -13.40 6.73
CA GLY A 34 24.97 -12.17 7.20
C GLY A 34 25.92 -11.00 7.48
N GLY A 35 27.00 -10.87 6.69
CA GLY A 35 27.85 -9.68 6.71
C GLY A 35 27.04 -8.39 6.56
N ILE A 36 27.35 -7.41 7.41
CA ILE A 36 26.71 -6.09 7.44
C ILE A 36 26.92 -5.39 6.08
N PRO A 37 25.86 -4.86 5.43
CA PRO A 37 25.98 -4.10 4.19
C PRO A 37 26.99 -2.95 4.35
N GLY A 38 27.95 -2.83 3.43
CA GLY A 38 28.91 -1.72 3.40
C GLY A 38 30.29 -1.97 4.04
N LEU A 39 30.56 -3.17 4.56
CA LEU A 39 31.92 -3.57 5.01
C LEU A 39 32.62 -4.53 4.02
N GLY A 40 31.93 -5.03 3.00
CA GLY A 40 32.45 -5.97 2.00
C GLY A 40 33.05 -5.26 0.78
N GLY A 41 34.16 -4.55 0.95
CA GLY A 41 34.79 -3.63 -0.02
C GLY A 41 35.29 -4.18 -1.37
N GLY A 42 34.69 -5.25 -1.92
CA GLY A 42 34.94 -5.74 -3.28
C GLY A 42 33.95 -6.78 -3.81
N THR A 43 33.20 -7.47 -2.94
CA THR A 43 32.19 -8.47 -3.33
C THR A 43 30.85 -7.84 -3.71
N GLU A 44 30.45 -6.75 -3.04
CA GLU A 44 29.23 -6.00 -3.37
C GLU A 44 29.34 -5.40 -4.78
N ASN A 45 30.47 -4.75 -5.10
CA ASN A 45 30.73 -4.21 -6.43
C ASN A 45 30.67 -5.28 -7.54
N LEU A 46 31.21 -6.49 -7.30
CA LEU A 46 31.16 -7.56 -8.28
C LEU A 46 29.74 -8.11 -8.47
N ALA A 47 28.97 -8.24 -7.39
CA ALA A 47 27.60 -8.70 -7.43
C ALA A 47 26.70 -7.70 -8.19
N ASP A 48 26.87 -6.39 -7.93
CA ASP A 48 26.20 -5.32 -8.66
C ASP A 48 26.51 -5.37 -10.17
N GLU A 49 27.78 -5.54 -10.53
CA GLU A 49 28.18 -5.67 -11.93
C GLU A 49 27.57 -6.92 -12.59
N VAL A 50 27.51 -8.05 -11.87
CA VAL A 50 26.88 -9.28 -12.37
C VAL A 50 25.37 -9.08 -12.57
N VAL A 51 24.69 -8.43 -11.64
CA VAL A 51 23.27 -8.08 -11.75
C VAL A 51 23.03 -7.21 -12.97
N GLN A 52 23.79 -6.12 -13.11
CA GLN A 52 23.62 -5.18 -14.22
C GLN A 52 23.88 -5.84 -15.58
N ASP A 53 24.91 -6.68 -15.70
CA ASP A 53 25.30 -7.28 -16.97
C ASP A 53 24.46 -8.50 -17.38
N TYR A 54 24.08 -9.35 -16.42
CA TYR A 54 23.56 -10.71 -16.70
C TYR A 54 22.14 -10.96 -16.24
N ILE A 55 21.58 -10.10 -15.39
CA ILE A 55 20.20 -10.21 -14.91
C ILE A 55 19.36 -9.06 -15.51
N LEU A 56 19.76 -7.81 -15.27
CA LEU A 56 19.03 -6.63 -15.77
C LEU A 56 19.37 -6.28 -17.22
N ASN A 57 20.46 -6.84 -17.76
CA ASN A 57 20.94 -6.63 -19.12
C ASN A 57 21.17 -5.13 -19.48
N LEU A 58 21.67 -4.35 -18.51
CA LEU A 58 21.85 -2.89 -18.60
C LEU A 58 23.18 -2.47 -19.27
N SER A 59 24.30 -3.10 -18.91
CA SER A 59 25.63 -2.67 -19.41
C SER A 59 26.09 -3.43 -20.65
N ARG A 60 25.38 -4.50 -21.05
CA ARG A 60 25.66 -5.27 -22.26
C ARG A 60 25.02 -4.66 -23.51
N LYS A 61 25.30 -3.38 -23.78
CA LYS A 61 25.17 -2.82 -25.14
C LYS A 61 26.39 -3.21 -25.98
N ARG A 62 26.67 -4.52 -26.12
CA ARG A 62 27.60 -4.98 -27.16
C ARG A 62 27.01 -4.60 -28.51
N PRO A 63 27.80 -4.12 -29.49
CA PRO A 63 27.29 -3.87 -30.83
C PRO A 63 26.66 -5.16 -31.39
N GLY A 64 25.33 -5.15 -31.56
CA GLY A 64 24.54 -6.29 -32.05
C GLY A 64 23.68 -7.04 -31.01
N GLN A 65 23.81 -6.76 -29.70
CA GLN A 65 22.99 -7.42 -28.68
C GLN A 65 21.62 -6.73 -28.59
N ARG A 66 20.57 -7.46 -28.99
CA ARG A 66 19.18 -6.98 -29.02
C ARG A 66 18.59 -7.01 -27.61
N ASN A 67 17.63 -6.12 -27.35
CA ASN A 67 16.76 -6.22 -26.16
C ASN A 67 16.18 -7.64 -26.08
N LEU A 68 15.93 -8.11 -24.85
CA LEU A 68 15.25 -9.39 -24.66
C LEU A 68 13.92 -9.35 -25.42
N THR A 69 13.62 -10.44 -26.13
CA THR A 69 12.28 -10.64 -26.71
C THR A 69 11.27 -10.84 -25.58
N ALA A 70 9.97 -10.68 -25.85
CA ALA A 70 8.93 -10.90 -24.84
C ALA A 70 9.00 -12.31 -24.22
N VAL A 71 9.34 -13.33 -25.00
CA VAL A 71 9.52 -14.71 -24.52
C VAL A 71 10.74 -14.81 -23.59
N GLN A 72 11.85 -14.16 -23.95
CA GLN A 72 13.04 -14.14 -23.10
C GLN A 72 12.83 -13.33 -21.82
N GLU A 73 12.06 -12.25 -21.89
CA GLU A 73 11.68 -11.48 -20.71
C GLU A 73 10.82 -12.32 -19.77
N LEU A 74 9.82 -13.06 -20.29
CA LEU A 74 9.06 -14.01 -19.48
C LEU A 74 9.95 -15.08 -18.84
N GLN A 75 10.88 -15.66 -19.60
CA GLN A 75 11.86 -16.61 -19.05
C GLN A 75 12.74 -15.99 -17.95
N LEU A 76 13.12 -14.72 -18.07
CA LEU A 76 13.84 -14.00 -17.02
C LEU A 76 12.98 -13.87 -15.74
N LEU A 77 11.71 -13.50 -15.89
CA LEU A 77 10.77 -13.40 -14.76
C LEU A 77 10.58 -14.74 -14.06
N GLU A 78 10.44 -15.83 -14.82
CA GLU A 78 10.35 -17.19 -14.27
C GLU A 78 11.63 -17.57 -13.50
N LEU A 79 12.82 -17.28 -14.06
CA LEU A 79 14.08 -17.55 -13.37
C LEU A 79 14.22 -16.77 -12.06
N LEU A 80 13.82 -15.49 -12.05
CA LEU A 80 13.82 -14.66 -10.84
C LEU A 80 12.84 -15.20 -9.80
N CYS A 81 11.64 -15.59 -10.23
CA CYS A 81 10.61 -16.17 -9.38
C CYS A 81 11.09 -17.47 -8.73
N SER A 82 11.60 -18.43 -9.52
CA SER A 82 12.16 -19.68 -9.01
C SER A 82 13.36 -19.45 -8.10
N CYS A 83 14.27 -18.53 -8.46
CA CYS A 83 15.43 -18.22 -7.64
C CYS A 83 15.03 -17.72 -6.24
N LEU A 84 14.04 -16.84 -6.13
CA LEU A 84 13.59 -16.30 -4.86
C LEU A 84 12.75 -17.31 -4.06
N GLN A 85 11.99 -18.17 -4.74
CA GLN A 85 11.20 -19.23 -4.13
C GLN A 85 12.09 -20.36 -3.56
N ASP A 86 13.17 -20.71 -4.24
CA ASP A 86 14.10 -21.77 -3.83
C ASP A 86 15.16 -21.26 -2.82
N ALA A 87 15.36 -19.94 -2.72
CA ALA A 87 16.30 -19.35 -1.78
C ALA A 87 15.80 -19.46 -0.32
N PRO A 88 16.71 -19.61 0.66
CA PRO A 88 16.32 -19.52 2.07
C PRO A 88 15.74 -18.14 2.41
N GLU A 89 14.65 -18.12 3.19
CA GLU A 89 13.87 -16.90 3.52
C GLU A 89 14.75 -15.75 4.03
N MET A 90 15.76 -16.05 4.84
CA MET A 90 16.68 -15.05 5.41
C MET A 90 17.51 -14.31 4.36
N PHE A 91 17.69 -14.86 3.15
CA PHE A 91 18.48 -14.27 2.06
C PHE A 91 17.62 -13.72 0.92
N CYS A 92 16.34 -14.09 0.82
CA CYS A 92 15.45 -13.66 -0.26
C CYS A 92 15.46 -12.14 -0.44
N TYR A 93 15.32 -11.38 0.65
CA TYR A 93 15.32 -9.92 0.54
C TYR A 93 16.68 -9.34 0.14
N SER A 94 17.79 -9.94 0.58
CA SER A 94 19.13 -9.47 0.19
C SER A 94 19.37 -9.68 -1.31
N ILE A 95 18.98 -10.85 -1.84
CA ILE A 95 19.04 -11.15 -3.28
C ILE A 95 18.10 -10.21 -4.06
N PHE A 96 16.89 -9.98 -3.54
CA PHE A 96 15.96 -9.06 -4.17
C PHE A 96 16.49 -7.61 -4.18
N SER A 97 17.03 -7.14 -3.05
CA SER A 97 17.50 -5.77 -2.85
C SER A 97 18.72 -5.46 -3.74
N ILE A 98 19.62 -6.41 -3.97
CA ILE A 98 20.73 -6.17 -4.92
C ILE A 98 20.25 -6.08 -6.38
N ILE A 99 19.12 -6.70 -6.73
CA ILE A 99 18.53 -6.64 -8.07
C ILE A 99 17.70 -5.37 -8.27
N PHE A 100 16.79 -5.07 -7.32
CA PHE A 100 15.76 -4.03 -7.47
C PHE A 100 15.93 -2.82 -6.55
N GLY A 101 16.81 -2.88 -5.56
CA GLY A 101 17.12 -1.79 -4.65
C GLY A 101 18.14 -0.79 -5.24
N GLY A 102 18.65 0.07 -4.37
CA GLY A 102 19.59 1.15 -4.72
C GLY A 102 18.93 2.24 -5.56
N GLN A 103 19.62 2.71 -6.60
CA GLN A 103 19.02 3.64 -7.57
C GLN A 103 17.95 2.91 -8.38
N VAL A 104 16.70 3.35 -8.18
CA VAL A 104 15.50 2.81 -8.85
C VAL A 104 15.22 3.65 -10.09
N ASP A 105 15.28 3.01 -11.26
CA ASP A 105 14.94 3.60 -12.54
C ASP A 105 13.66 2.97 -13.13
N SER A 106 13.21 3.50 -14.27
CA SER A 106 12.01 3.03 -14.96
C SER A 106 12.14 1.59 -15.47
N HIS A 107 13.36 1.13 -15.79
CA HIS A 107 13.62 -0.24 -16.26
C HIS A 107 13.44 -1.24 -15.12
N LYS A 108 14.10 -1.01 -13.99
CA LYS A 108 13.94 -1.83 -12.77
C LYS A 108 12.49 -1.84 -12.30
N THR A 109 11.83 -0.69 -12.28
CA THR A 109 10.43 -0.58 -11.87
C THR A 109 9.51 -1.35 -12.82
N GLY A 110 9.73 -1.24 -14.14
CA GLY A 110 8.97 -1.98 -15.15
C GLY A 110 9.15 -3.50 -15.04
N LEU A 111 10.39 -3.97 -14.88
CA LEU A 111 10.68 -5.39 -14.69
C LEU A 111 10.10 -5.92 -13.37
N LEU A 112 10.24 -5.17 -12.29
CA LEU A 112 9.68 -5.52 -10.98
C LEU A 112 8.15 -5.62 -11.06
N THR A 113 7.50 -4.68 -11.75
CA THR A 113 6.04 -4.71 -11.94
C THR A 113 5.60 -5.99 -12.62
N LYS A 114 6.27 -6.39 -13.71
CA LYS A 114 5.97 -7.65 -14.40
C LYS A 114 6.25 -8.87 -13.51
N LEU A 115 7.33 -8.84 -12.71
CA LEU A 115 7.67 -9.91 -11.78
C LEU A 115 6.60 -10.06 -10.68
N VAL A 116 6.12 -8.95 -10.13
CA VAL A 116 5.02 -8.93 -9.15
C VAL A 116 3.73 -9.43 -9.78
N SER A 117 3.36 -8.98 -10.99
CA SER A 117 2.17 -9.48 -11.69
C SER A 117 2.25 -11.00 -11.94
N LEU A 118 3.42 -11.53 -12.32
CA LEU A 118 3.65 -12.97 -12.43
C LEU A 118 3.52 -13.66 -11.07
N ALA A 119 4.15 -13.12 -10.02
CA ALA A 119 4.12 -13.68 -8.67
C ALA A 119 2.71 -13.73 -8.08
N ILE A 120 1.87 -12.73 -8.34
CA ILE A 120 0.44 -12.77 -8.01
C ILE A 120 -0.24 -13.93 -8.76
N SER A 121 0.02 -14.05 -10.07
CA SER A 121 -0.58 -15.08 -10.93
C SER A 121 -0.25 -16.50 -10.50
N VAL A 122 0.98 -16.75 -10.05
CA VAL A 122 1.44 -18.10 -9.63
C VAL A 122 1.46 -18.32 -8.12
N GLY A 123 1.06 -17.31 -7.32
CA GLY A 123 1.06 -17.40 -5.86
C GLY A 123 2.45 -17.46 -5.21
N CYS A 124 3.46 -16.80 -5.79
CA CYS A 124 4.82 -16.80 -5.24
C CYS A 124 4.99 -15.81 -4.07
N GLY A 125 4.71 -16.28 -2.85
CA GLY A 125 4.81 -15.49 -1.63
C GLY A 125 6.21 -14.93 -1.35
N ALA A 126 7.28 -15.61 -1.76
CA ALA A 126 8.67 -15.15 -1.56
C ALA A 126 8.96 -13.84 -2.32
N VAL A 127 8.54 -13.76 -3.58
CA VAL A 127 8.66 -12.54 -4.39
C VAL A 127 7.81 -11.41 -3.81
N LEU A 128 6.54 -11.71 -3.47
CA LEU A 128 5.62 -10.72 -2.93
C LEU A 128 6.09 -10.17 -1.57
N GLY A 129 6.61 -11.04 -0.69
CA GLY A 129 7.21 -10.62 0.58
C GLY A 129 8.42 -9.70 0.38
N CYS A 130 9.30 -10.00 -0.58
CA CYS A 130 10.42 -9.12 -0.90
C CYS A 130 9.97 -7.78 -1.49
N ALA A 131 9.01 -7.79 -2.42
CA ALA A 131 8.42 -6.58 -2.98
C ALA A 131 7.76 -5.73 -1.89
N ALA A 132 7.12 -6.36 -0.91
CA ALA A 132 6.52 -5.66 0.22
C ALA A 132 7.57 -4.93 1.07
N LEU A 133 8.69 -5.57 1.40
CA LEU A 133 9.79 -4.95 2.12
C LEU A 133 10.41 -3.80 1.32
N TRP A 134 10.56 -3.96 0.00
CA TRP A 134 11.02 -2.90 -0.90
C TRP A 134 10.08 -1.68 -0.91
N MET A 135 8.76 -1.90 -0.89
CA MET A 135 7.78 -0.81 -0.77
C MET A 135 7.93 -0.05 0.56
N GLN A 136 8.26 -0.75 1.65
CA GLN A 136 8.51 -0.10 2.94
C GLN A 136 9.81 0.70 2.96
N GLU A 137 10.88 0.16 2.35
CA GLU A 137 12.18 0.83 2.28
C GLU A 137 12.11 2.13 1.47
N LEU A 138 11.37 2.14 0.34
CA LEU A 138 11.17 3.35 -0.46
C LEU A 138 10.10 4.30 0.09
N GLY A 139 9.15 3.78 0.86
CA GLY A 139 7.97 4.50 1.33
C GLY A 139 6.83 4.57 0.32
N SER A 140 5.60 4.58 0.83
CA SER A 140 4.36 4.53 0.05
C SER A 140 4.11 5.73 -0.87
N GLN A 141 4.81 6.84 -0.65
CA GLN A 141 4.74 8.05 -1.47
C GLN A 141 5.76 8.06 -2.62
N SER A 142 6.67 7.09 -2.68
CA SER A 142 7.64 6.98 -3.77
C SER A 142 6.93 6.74 -5.10
N GLN A 143 7.37 7.44 -6.15
CA GLN A 143 6.81 7.29 -7.49
C GLN A 143 6.89 5.84 -7.97
N ALA A 144 7.98 5.13 -7.69
CA ALA A 144 8.14 3.73 -8.11
C ALA A 144 7.13 2.79 -7.44
N VAL A 145 6.80 3.05 -6.17
CA VAL A 145 5.78 2.30 -5.41
C VAL A 145 4.38 2.62 -5.94
N CYS A 146 4.12 3.89 -6.23
CA CYS A 146 2.87 4.33 -6.84
C CYS A 146 2.68 3.75 -8.26
N ASP A 147 3.72 3.72 -9.08
CA ASP A 147 3.67 3.18 -10.45
C ASP A 147 3.39 1.67 -10.43
N LEU A 148 4.05 0.92 -9.54
CA LEU A 148 3.77 -0.49 -9.30
C LEU A 148 2.30 -0.71 -8.93
N ALA A 149 1.82 0.00 -7.90
CA ALA A 149 0.46 -0.17 -7.42
C ALA A 149 -0.58 0.25 -8.47
N GLN A 150 -0.34 1.35 -9.19
CA GLN A 150 -1.22 1.79 -10.28
C GLN A 150 -1.33 0.74 -11.38
N LYS A 151 -0.21 0.12 -11.78
CA LYS A 151 -0.23 -0.93 -12.80
C LYS A 151 -1.04 -2.15 -12.37
N LEU A 152 -0.96 -2.53 -11.09
CA LEU A 152 -1.80 -3.62 -10.57
C LEU A 152 -3.30 -3.23 -10.53
N VAL A 153 -3.61 -1.97 -10.25
CA VAL A 153 -5.01 -1.48 -10.34
C VAL A 153 -5.50 -1.53 -11.78
N ASP A 154 -4.68 -1.05 -12.74
CA ASP A 154 -5.00 -1.14 -14.17
C ASP A 154 -5.30 -2.61 -14.55
N ASP A 155 -4.39 -3.51 -14.21
CA ASP A 155 -4.45 -4.92 -14.61
C ASP A 155 -5.60 -5.68 -13.94
N TYR A 156 -5.79 -5.54 -12.62
CA TYR A 156 -6.70 -6.41 -11.86
C TYR A 156 -8.04 -5.79 -11.49
N CYS A 157 -8.14 -4.44 -11.51
CA CYS A 157 -9.34 -3.72 -11.09
C CYS A 157 -10.08 -3.04 -12.25
N LEU A 158 -9.40 -2.74 -13.36
CA LEU A 158 -9.99 -2.04 -14.51
C LEU A 158 -10.15 -2.93 -15.75
N LEU A 159 -9.19 -3.82 -16.04
CA LEU A 159 -9.26 -4.66 -17.24
C LEU A 159 -10.27 -5.82 -17.15
N PHE A 160 -10.57 -6.31 -15.94
CA PHE A 160 -11.49 -7.44 -15.74
C PHE A 160 -12.88 -6.95 -15.32
N PRO A 161 -13.96 -7.41 -15.99
CA PRO A 161 -15.33 -7.03 -15.63
C PRO A 161 -15.80 -7.68 -14.31
N ASN A 162 -15.15 -8.76 -13.89
CA ASN A 162 -15.44 -9.50 -12.66
C ASN A 162 -14.20 -9.55 -11.77
N VAL A 163 -14.43 -9.75 -10.47
CA VAL A 163 -13.38 -10.01 -9.48
C VAL A 163 -12.54 -11.21 -9.92
N SER A 164 -11.26 -10.95 -10.19
CA SER A 164 -10.24 -11.95 -10.42
C SER A 164 -9.98 -12.73 -9.13
N MET A 165 -10.23 -14.04 -9.18
CA MET A 165 -9.95 -14.95 -8.06
C MET A 165 -8.48 -14.86 -7.62
N THR A 166 -7.56 -14.72 -8.58
CA THR A 166 -6.12 -14.59 -8.30
C THR A 166 -5.84 -13.38 -7.42
N PHE A 167 -6.39 -12.22 -7.77
CA PHE A 167 -6.18 -11.01 -6.99
C PHE A 167 -6.94 -11.07 -5.67
N GLN A 168 -8.14 -11.65 -5.65
CA GLN A 168 -8.92 -11.84 -4.42
C GLN A 168 -8.16 -12.62 -3.34
N HIS A 169 -7.36 -13.63 -3.74
CA HIS A 169 -6.57 -14.44 -2.81
C HIS A 169 -5.24 -13.81 -2.38
N LEU A 170 -4.89 -12.61 -2.87
CA LEU A 170 -3.62 -11.95 -2.56
C LEU A 170 -3.28 -11.85 -1.06
N PRO A 171 -4.22 -11.51 -0.14
CA PRO A 171 -3.93 -11.47 1.29
C PRO A 171 -3.47 -12.82 1.85
N SER A 172 -3.99 -13.95 1.32
CA SER A 172 -3.60 -15.28 1.78
C SER A 172 -2.20 -15.71 1.33
N VAL A 173 -1.71 -15.14 0.21
CA VAL A 173 -0.37 -15.42 -0.32
C VAL A 173 0.67 -14.51 0.33
N SER A 174 0.37 -13.21 0.46
CA SER A 174 1.26 -12.24 1.08
C SER A 174 0.47 -11.12 1.79
N PRO A 175 0.18 -11.27 3.09
CA PRO A 175 -0.52 -10.25 3.89
C PRO A 175 0.22 -8.92 3.91
N LEU A 176 1.55 -8.95 4.06
CA LEU A 176 2.38 -7.74 4.10
C LEU A 176 2.35 -6.98 2.77
N PHE A 177 2.47 -7.69 1.65
CA PHE A 177 2.37 -7.06 0.33
C PHE A 177 1.01 -6.41 0.14
N THR A 178 -0.06 -7.11 0.53
CA THR A 178 -1.43 -6.59 0.47
C THR A 178 -1.58 -5.32 1.31
N CYS A 179 -1.08 -5.33 2.55
CA CYS A 179 -1.08 -4.16 3.43
C CYS A 179 -0.37 -2.95 2.79
N ASN A 180 0.82 -3.16 2.22
CA ASN A 180 1.58 -2.09 1.57
C ASN A 180 0.93 -1.64 0.25
N PHE A 181 0.31 -2.55 -0.50
CA PHE A 181 -0.49 -2.22 -1.69
C PHE A 181 -1.66 -1.32 -1.34
N ILE A 182 -2.44 -1.65 -0.31
CA ILE A 182 -3.54 -0.80 0.16
C ILE A 182 -3.02 0.59 0.57
N THR A 183 -1.88 0.65 1.25
CA THR A 183 -1.24 1.92 1.62
C THR A 183 -0.85 2.75 0.40
N ALA A 184 -0.29 2.13 -0.64
CA ALA A 184 0.09 2.80 -1.88
C ALA A 184 -1.15 3.30 -2.66
N VAL A 185 -2.18 2.48 -2.84
CA VAL A 185 -3.37 2.90 -3.60
C VAL A 185 -4.18 3.97 -2.88
N THR A 186 -4.23 3.97 -1.55
CA THR A 186 -4.85 5.07 -0.79
C THR A 186 -4.03 6.36 -0.87
N THR A 187 -2.73 6.28 -1.18
CA THR A 187 -1.89 7.44 -1.50
C THR A 187 -2.16 7.97 -2.92
N ILE A 188 -2.40 7.08 -3.89
CA ILE A 188 -2.73 7.44 -5.28
C ILE A 188 -4.13 8.05 -5.39
N TYR A 189 -5.12 7.37 -4.82
CA TYR A 189 -6.52 7.76 -4.83
C TYR A 189 -6.84 8.44 -3.51
N THR A 190 -6.51 9.72 -3.38
CA THR A 190 -6.63 10.41 -2.10
C THR A 190 -8.08 10.69 -1.69
N MET A 191 -9.03 10.68 -2.64
CA MET A 191 -10.39 11.19 -2.42
C MET A 191 -10.39 12.59 -1.78
N LEU A 192 -9.45 13.45 -2.18
CA LEU A 192 -9.46 14.88 -1.85
C LEU A 192 -10.12 15.70 -2.96
N ASP A 193 -10.17 15.14 -4.17
CA ASP A 193 -10.81 15.71 -5.34
C ASP A 193 -11.39 14.58 -6.22
N ARG A 194 -12.22 14.96 -7.19
CA ARG A 194 -12.96 14.01 -8.04
C ARG A 194 -12.07 13.19 -8.99
N SER A 195 -10.89 13.69 -9.36
CA SER A 195 -9.96 12.96 -10.24
C SER A 195 -9.25 11.81 -9.51
N ARG A 196 -9.32 11.80 -8.18
CA ARG A 196 -8.65 10.83 -7.31
C ARG A 196 -9.64 9.90 -6.59
N ILE A 197 -10.81 9.67 -7.17
CA ILE A 197 -11.77 8.65 -6.69
C ILE A 197 -11.27 7.27 -7.13
N PRO A 198 -11.18 6.27 -6.22
CA PRO A 198 -10.74 4.93 -6.57
C PRO A 198 -11.77 4.20 -7.45
N PRO A 199 -11.32 3.31 -8.37
CA PRO A 199 -12.23 2.44 -9.11
C PRO A 199 -13.07 1.56 -8.18
N VAL A 200 -14.35 1.33 -8.51
CA VAL A 200 -15.27 0.50 -7.70
C VAL A 200 -14.71 -0.89 -7.44
N GLY A 201 -14.11 -1.55 -8.46
CA GLY A 201 -13.50 -2.87 -8.30
C GLY A 201 -12.36 -2.90 -7.28
N LEU A 202 -11.55 -1.83 -7.22
CA LEU A 202 -10.49 -1.70 -6.21
C LEU A 202 -11.08 -1.62 -4.80
N VAL A 203 -12.13 -0.80 -4.61
CA VAL A 203 -12.80 -0.66 -3.31
C VAL A 203 -13.46 -1.99 -2.91
N GLU A 204 -14.01 -2.74 -3.86
CA GLU A 204 -14.60 -4.06 -3.63
C GLU A 204 -13.59 -5.08 -3.08
N TYR A 205 -12.41 -5.22 -3.71
CA TYR A 205 -11.34 -6.08 -3.20
C TYR A 205 -10.91 -5.67 -1.79
N ILE A 206 -10.60 -4.40 -1.59
CA ILE A 206 -10.09 -3.90 -0.31
C ILE A 206 -11.13 -4.09 0.79
N THR A 207 -12.40 -3.81 0.49
CA THR A 207 -13.49 -4.03 1.43
C THR A 207 -13.57 -5.50 1.84
N GLU A 208 -13.47 -6.42 0.88
CA GLU A 208 -13.52 -7.84 1.18
C GLU A 208 -12.32 -8.30 2.02
N TRP A 209 -11.10 -7.90 1.63
CA TRP A 209 -9.87 -8.25 2.35
C TRP A 209 -9.89 -7.76 3.79
N VAL A 210 -10.18 -6.48 4.02
CA VAL A 210 -10.17 -5.86 5.35
C VAL A 210 -11.33 -6.39 6.21
N SER A 211 -12.48 -6.71 5.59
CA SER A 211 -13.60 -7.32 6.31
C SER A 211 -13.34 -8.77 6.72
N SER A 212 -12.50 -9.49 5.96
CA SER A 212 -12.16 -10.89 6.22
C SER A 212 -11.08 -11.05 7.29
N ASP A 213 -10.12 -10.11 7.35
CA ASP A 213 -9.05 -10.11 8.35
C ASP A 213 -8.83 -8.71 8.93
N PRO A 214 -9.34 -8.42 10.14
CA PRO A 214 -9.13 -7.15 10.82
C PRO A 214 -7.65 -6.83 11.09
N CYS A 215 -6.76 -7.82 11.17
CA CYS A 215 -5.34 -7.63 11.45
C CYS A 215 -4.53 -7.20 10.21
N LEU A 216 -5.07 -7.38 8.99
CA LEU A 216 -4.38 -7.15 7.72
C LEU A 216 -3.74 -5.75 7.64
N CYS A 217 -4.45 -4.71 8.06
CA CYS A 217 -3.97 -3.33 8.01
C CYS A 217 -2.82 -3.04 9.00
N SER A 218 -2.49 -3.98 9.89
CA SER A 218 -1.43 -3.86 10.89
C SER A 218 -0.15 -4.60 10.48
N GLU A 219 -0.17 -5.36 9.37
CA GLU A 219 0.97 -6.18 8.95
C GLU A 219 2.26 -5.37 8.75
N SER A 220 2.14 -4.16 8.19
CA SER A 220 3.30 -3.28 7.99
C SER A 220 3.92 -2.79 9.30
N VAL A 221 3.11 -2.68 10.36
CA VAL A 221 3.52 -2.20 11.69
C VAL A 221 4.17 -3.30 12.53
N ARG A 222 3.76 -4.57 12.33
CA ARG A 222 4.29 -5.72 13.08
C ARG A 222 5.77 -5.98 12.84
N LEU A 223 6.30 -5.58 11.69
CA LEU A 223 7.69 -5.85 11.32
C LEU A 223 8.61 -4.77 11.89
N ILE A 224 9.24 -5.12 13.02
CA ILE A 224 10.15 -4.30 13.85
C ILE A 224 11.34 -3.67 13.10
N ARG A 225 11.64 -4.10 11.85
CA ARG A 225 12.87 -3.70 11.15
C ARG A 225 12.94 -2.22 10.76
N ILE A 226 11.82 -1.54 10.55
CA ILE A 226 11.80 -0.14 10.06
C ILE A 226 11.07 0.75 11.08
N ARG A 227 11.75 1.09 12.18
CA ARG A 227 11.15 1.84 13.31
C ARG A 227 10.90 3.32 13.04
N SER A 228 11.48 3.94 12.01
CA SER A 228 11.45 5.39 11.87
C SER A 228 10.32 5.94 10.99
N ASN A 229 9.84 5.19 9.98
CA ASN A 229 8.88 5.69 8.98
C ASN A 229 7.89 4.61 8.53
N PHE A 230 7.23 3.92 9.46
CA PHE A 230 6.20 2.95 9.07
C PHE A 230 5.00 3.70 8.46
N THR A 231 4.34 3.08 7.48
CA THR A 231 3.06 3.54 6.94
C THR A 231 2.08 2.38 6.97
N CYS A 232 0.80 2.67 7.19
CA CYS A 232 -0.25 1.67 7.20
C CYS A 232 -1.49 2.15 6.44
N PRO A 233 -2.37 1.24 6.01
CA PRO A 233 -3.58 1.57 5.26
C PRO A 233 -4.57 2.48 5.97
N LEU A 234 -4.58 2.46 7.31
CA LEU A 234 -5.74 2.90 8.10
C LEU A 234 -6.08 4.38 7.88
N TYR A 235 -5.10 5.27 7.84
CA TYR A 235 -5.38 6.68 7.55
C TYR A 235 -6.00 6.89 6.17
N GLY A 236 -5.43 6.25 5.14
CA GLY A 236 -5.93 6.33 3.77
C GLY A 236 -7.36 5.80 3.64
N LEU A 237 -7.65 4.66 4.27
CA LEU A 237 -8.98 4.06 4.27
C LEU A 237 -10.00 4.85 5.08
N VAL A 238 -9.62 5.39 6.25
CA VAL A 238 -10.44 6.34 7.01
C VAL A 238 -10.81 7.52 6.14
N ARG A 239 -9.84 8.10 5.42
CA ARG A 239 -10.10 9.22 4.51
C ARG A 239 -11.12 8.85 3.44
N TRP A 240 -11.01 7.69 2.81
CA TRP A 240 -12.01 7.21 1.85
C TRP A 240 -13.40 7.10 2.48
N CYS A 241 -13.48 6.49 3.66
CA CYS A 241 -14.75 6.28 4.34
C CYS A 241 -15.40 7.59 4.79
N VAL A 242 -14.61 8.54 5.30
CA VAL A 242 -15.11 9.81 5.83
C VAL A 242 -15.46 10.79 4.70
N ILE A 243 -14.62 10.92 3.67
CA ILE A 243 -14.80 11.93 2.62
C ILE A 243 -15.60 11.39 1.42
N GLY A 244 -15.54 10.08 1.16
CA GLY A 244 -16.21 9.45 0.01
C GLY A 244 -17.70 9.76 -0.12
N PRO A 245 -18.52 9.73 0.96
CA PRO A 245 -19.94 10.10 0.89
C PRO A 245 -20.19 11.49 0.26
N LEU A 246 -19.35 12.48 0.60
CA LEU A 246 -19.45 13.85 0.08
C LEU A 246 -19.07 13.91 -1.41
N LEU A 247 -17.95 13.30 -1.78
CA LEU A 247 -17.45 13.36 -3.15
C LEU A 247 -18.32 12.57 -4.13
N CYS A 248 -18.80 11.41 -3.71
CA CYS A 248 -19.68 10.59 -4.54
C CYS A 248 -21.04 11.28 -4.75
N LYS A 249 -21.57 11.99 -3.75
CA LYS A 249 -22.82 12.77 -3.88
C LYS A 249 -22.74 13.80 -5.00
N ASP A 250 -21.65 14.56 -5.04
CA ASP A 250 -21.55 15.68 -5.98
C ASP A 250 -21.26 15.23 -7.42
N GLN A 251 -20.75 14.00 -7.61
CA GLN A 251 -20.55 13.38 -8.94
C GLN A 251 -21.87 13.10 -9.65
N TYR A 252 -22.89 12.69 -8.90
CA TYR A 252 -24.23 12.40 -9.42
C TYR A 252 -24.97 13.65 -9.92
N GLN A 253 -24.70 14.83 -9.32
CA GLN A 253 -25.40 16.07 -9.69
C GLN A 253 -24.95 16.69 -11.03
N ILE A 254 -23.81 16.26 -11.60
CA ILE A 254 -23.25 16.82 -12.83
C ILE A 254 -23.50 15.94 -14.08
N SER A 255 -23.82 14.66 -13.90
CA SER A 255 -23.90 13.65 -14.97
C SER A 255 -25.33 13.23 -15.32
N ILE A 256 -26.13 14.10 -15.96
CA ILE A 256 -27.37 13.67 -16.64
C ILE A 256 -27.43 14.42 -17.98
N PRO A 257 -27.16 13.77 -19.13
CA PRO A 257 -28.19 12.91 -19.76
C PRO A 257 -27.65 11.69 -20.57
N ASN A 258 -28.37 10.56 -20.51
CA ASN A 258 -28.34 9.40 -21.44
C ASN A 258 -27.66 8.07 -21.01
N GLY A 259 -27.23 7.89 -19.76
CA GLY A 259 -26.67 6.61 -19.25
C GLY A 259 -27.09 6.20 -17.82
N ALA A 260 -28.22 6.72 -17.34
CA ALA A 260 -28.54 6.83 -15.91
C ALA A 260 -28.48 5.52 -15.11
N ASP A 261 -28.98 4.39 -15.63
CA ASP A 261 -29.21 3.21 -14.79
C ASP A 261 -27.90 2.54 -14.31
N ALA A 262 -26.89 2.40 -15.17
CA ALA A 262 -25.61 1.79 -14.81
C ALA A 262 -24.73 2.70 -13.93
N GLU A 263 -24.81 4.02 -14.13
CA GLU A 263 -24.09 4.98 -13.29
C GLU A 263 -24.70 5.10 -11.89
N VAL A 264 -26.03 5.04 -11.78
CA VAL A 264 -26.76 4.98 -10.50
C VAL A 264 -26.37 3.73 -9.72
N GLU A 265 -26.41 2.56 -10.35
CA GLU A 265 -26.07 1.28 -9.70
C GLU A 265 -24.61 1.27 -9.21
N SER A 266 -23.69 1.81 -10.01
CA SER A 266 -22.27 1.96 -9.65
C SER A 266 -22.07 2.91 -8.45
N HIS A 267 -22.82 4.02 -8.40
CA HIS A 267 -22.79 4.97 -7.29
C HIS A 267 -23.31 4.36 -5.99
N GLU A 268 -24.47 3.70 -6.02
CA GLU A 268 -25.03 3.01 -4.85
C GLU A 268 -24.11 1.89 -4.37
N LYS A 269 -23.52 1.13 -5.30
CA LYS A 269 -22.51 0.12 -4.98
C LYS A 269 -21.31 0.74 -4.27
N MET A 270 -20.78 1.85 -4.77
CA MET A 270 -19.65 2.56 -4.12
C MET A 270 -20.00 3.00 -2.68
N LEU A 271 -21.15 3.63 -2.47
CA LEU A 271 -21.57 4.06 -1.13
C LEU A 271 -21.79 2.89 -0.17
N SER A 272 -22.34 1.78 -0.66
CA SER A 272 -22.49 0.53 0.10
C SER A 272 -21.14 -0.05 0.50
N LEU A 273 -20.20 -0.12 -0.44
CA LEU A 273 -18.82 -0.59 -0.18
C LEU A 273 -18.11 0.29 0.86
N LEU A 274 -18.18 1.62 0.72
CA LEU A 274 -17.60 2.55 1.71
C LEU A 274 -18.25 2.38 3.10
N SER A 275 -19.52 2.00 3.17
CA SER A 275 -20.20 1.72 4.44
C SER A 275 -19.69 0.44 5.09
N LYS A 276 -19.57 -0.66 4.32
CA LYS A 276 -18.98 -1.92 4.80
C LYS A 276 -17.52 -1.71 5.21
N LEU A 277 -16.74 -1.04 4.37
CA LEU A 277 -15.33 -0.73 4.61
C LEU A 277 -15.13 0.10 5.88
N HIS A 278 -15.98 1.10 6.14
CA HIS A 278 -15.90 1.91 7.36
C HIS A 278 -16.00 1.04 8.62
N ILE A 279 -16.97 0.12 8.67
CA ILE A 279 -17.10 -0.80 9.80
C ILE A 279 -15.87 -1.69 9.92
N SER A 280 -15.37 -2.24 8.80
CA SER A 280 -14.16 -3.06 8.80
C SER A 280 -12.91 -2.31 9.27
N VAL A 281 -12.76 -1.03 8.91
CA VAL A 281 -11.67 -0.16 9.39
C VAL A 281 -11.76 0.08 10.89
N LEU A 282 -12.96 0.32 11.44
CA LEU A 282 -13.14 0.44 12.90
C LEU A 282 -12.79 -0.87 13.62
N LEU A 283 -13.15 -2.02 13.05
CA LEU A 283 -12.76 -3.34 13.59
C LEU A 283 -11.24 -3.55 13.52
N SER A 284 -10.58 -3.13 12.44
CA SER A 284 -9.11 -3.16 12.34
C SER A 284 -8.44 -2.30 13.40
N LEU A 285 -8.97 -1.11 13.70
CA LEU A 285 -8.45 -0.26 14.78
C LEU A 285 -8.62 -0.92 16.16
N GLN A 286 -9.73 -1.62 16.38
CA GLN A 286 -9.93 -2.39 17.61
C GLN A 286 -8.95 -3.57 17.71
N ALA A 287 -8.75 -4.31 16.63
CA ALA A 287 -7.80 -5.42 16.56
C ALA A 287 -6.36 -4.93 16.80
N TYR A 288 -5.99 -3.77 16.27
CA TYR A 288 -4.69 -3.13 16.49
C TYR A 288 -4.36 -2.97 17.98
N LYS A 289 -5.33 -2.56 18.80
CA LYS A 289 -5.17 -2.45 20.26
C LYS A 289 -4.81 -3.81 20.88
N SER A 290 -5.46 -4.87 20.45
CA SER A 290 -5.23 -6.24 20.95
C SER A 290 -3.86 -6.79 20.59
N MET A 291 -3.16 -6.19 19.63
CA MET A 291 -1.82 -6.60 19.19
C MET A 291 -0.69 -5.92 19.99
N GLU A 292 -1.02 -5.03 20.94
CA GLU A 292 -0.04 -4.27 21.75
C GLU A 292 0.97 -3.46 20.92
N LEU A 293 0.56 -3.09 19.70
CA LEU A 293 1.32 -2.23 18.80
C LEU A 293 1.15 -0.79 19.31
N ASN A 294 2.03 -0.35 20.21
CA ASN A 294 1.94 0.96 20.88
C ASN A 294 2.33 2.15 19.97
N GLN A 295 2.02 2.10 18.67
CA GLN A 295 2.32 3.19 17.74
C GLN A 295 1.06 4.03 17.48
N GLU A 296 1.26 5.35 17.44
CA GLU A 296 0.23 6.30 17.05
C GLU A 296 0.00 6.20 15.55
N LEU A 297 -1.24 5.91 15.15
CA LEU A 297 -1.63 5.74 13.75
C LEU A 297 -2.16 7.03 13.13
N PHE A 298 -2.65 7.95 13.95
CA PHE A 298 -3.23 9.21 13.52
C PHE A 298 -2.56 10.38 14.23
N MET A 299 -2.11 11.35 13.44
CA MET A 299 -1.62 12.63 13.93
C MET A 299 -2.77 13.63 14.03
N TYR A 300 -2.60 14.71 14.80
CA TYR A 300 -3.59 15.80 14.85
C TYR A 300 -3.89 16.37 13.46
N GLY A 301 -2.85 16.56 12.64
CA GLY A 301 -2.98 17.11 11.29
C GLY A 301 -3.89 16.27 10.40
N ASP A 302 -3.89 14.95 10.59
CA ASP A 302 -4.71 14.01 9.83
C ASP A 302 -6.20 14.23 10.10
N ILE A 303 -6.57 14.28 11.39
CA ILE A 303 -7.96 14.49 11.82
C ILE A 303 -8.43 15.91 11.47
N TYR A 304 -7.58 16.91 11.69
CA TYR A 304 -7.89 18.30 11.38
C TYR A 304 -8.09 18.51 9.87
N LEU A 305 -7.30 17.85 9.02
CA LEU A 305 -7.48 17.91 7.57
C LEU A 305 -8.84 17.35 7.15
N LEU A 306 -9.25 16.19 7.66
CA LEU A 306 -10.57 15.62 7.37
C LEU A 306 -11.69 16.56 7.80
N ALA A 307 -11.60 17.14 9.00
CA ALA A 307 -12.59 18.08 9.49
C ALA A 307 -12.66 19.35 8.64
N LYS A 308 -11.52 19.88 8.21
CA LYS A 308 -11.46 21.05 7.32
C LYS A 308 -12.13 20.77 5.98
N ILE A 309 -11.96 19.59 5.41
CA ILE A 309 -12.61 19.22 4.14
C ILE A 309 -14.12 19.18 4.30
N ILE A 310 -14.62 18.53 5.36
CA ILE A 310 -16.06 18.47 5.66
C ILE A 310 -16.64 19.88 5.88
N ALA A 311 -15.96 20.71 6.68
CA ALA A 311 -16.36 22.09 6.93
C ALA A 311 -16.42 22.92 5.64
N THR A 312 -15.43 22.75 4.75
CA THR A 312 -15.41 23.42 3.44
C THR A 312 -16.60 22.99 2.57
N HIS A 313 -16.91 21.70 2.54
CA HIS A 313 -18.07 21.18 1.80
C HIS A 313 -19.38 21.76 2.33
N TYR A 314 -19.56 21.77 3.65
CA TYR A 314 -20.72 22.37 4.30
C TYR A 314 -20.86 23.86 4.00
N GLN A 315 -19.78 24.64 4.09
CA GLN A 315 -19.79 26.08 3.79
C GLN A 315 -20.16 26.39 2.33
N ASN A 316 -19.83 25.49 1.41
CA ASN A 316 -20.16 25.61 -0.01
C ASN A 316 -21.56 25.04 -0.34
N SER A 317 -22.19 24.34 0.59
CA SER A 317 -23.53 23.77 0.41
C SER A 317 -24.61 24.79 0.78
N ASN A 318 -25.67 24.90 -0.04
CA ASN A 318 -26.84 25.75 0.25
C ASN A 318 -27.86 25.07 1.20
N PHE A 319 -27.54 23.90 1.75
CA PHE A 319 -28.45 23.09 2.54
C PHE A 319 -28.19 23.25 4.04
N LYS A 320 -29.24 23.06 4.85
CA LYS A 320 -29.05 22.91 6.30
C LYS A 320 -28.36 21.57 6.59
N CYS A 321 -27.53 21.54 7.63
CA CYS A 321 -26.77 20.35 8.02
C CYS A 321 -27.65 19.10 8.20
N ASP A 322 -28.84 19.25 8.78
CA ASP A 322 -29.76 18.15 9.07
C ASP A 322 -30.47 17.59 7.82
N GLU A 323 -30.45 18.32 6.71
CA GLU A 323 -31.09 17.92 5.45
C GLU A 323 -30.13 17.17 4.53
N ASP A 324 -28.81 17.25 4.79
CA ASP A 324 -27.78 16.59 4.00
C ASP A 324 -27.38 15.23 4.62
N SER A 325 -28.03 14.16 4.15
CA SER A 325 -27.77 12.81 4.65
C SER A 325 -26.32 12.35 4.48
N GLN A 326 -25.64 12.71 3.39
CA GLN A 326 -24.25 12.29 3.16
C GLN A 326 -23.29 13.10 4.04
N LEU A 327 -23.58 14.37 4.28
CA LEU A 327 -22.84 15.17 5.26
C LEU A 327 -22.95 14.59 6.66
N GLN A 328 -24.16 14.20 7.09
CA GLN A 328 -24.35 13.52 8.39
C GLN A 328 -23.56 12.21 8.46
N VAL A 329 -23.58 11.40 7.41
CA VAL A 329 -22.77 10.16 7.35
C VAL A 329 -21.28 10.46 7.51
N SER A 330 -20.75 11.47 6.81
CA SER A 330 -19.34 11.87 6.94
C SER A 330 -18.97 12.36 8.34
N LEU A 331 -19.83 13.17 8.97
CA LEU A 331 -19.64 13.65 10.34
C LEU A 331 -19.68 12.49 11.34
N ASP A 332 -20.62 11.57 11.19
CA ASP A 332 -20.75 10.38 12.03
C ASP A 332 -19.52 9.48 11.90
N ARG A 333 -19.05 9.22 10.66
CA ARG A 333 -17.85 8.40 10.43
C ARG A 333 -16.60 9.02 11.01
N LEU A 334 -16.43 10.35 10.92
CA LEU A 334 -15.34 11.05 11.58
C LEU A 334 -15.43 10.91 13.11
N GLY A 335 -16.63 11.12 13.68
CA GLY A 335 -16.86 10.98 15.12
C GLY A 335 -16.59 9.57 15.63
N GLN A 336 -17.04 8.53 14.93
CA GLN A 336 -16.76 7.13 15.24
C GLN A 336 -15.26 6.82 15.17
N THR A 337 -14.57 7.32 14.14
CA THR A 337 -13.12 7.13 13.99
C THR A 337 -12.37 7.77 15.15
N ILE A 338 -12.65 9.03 15.49
CA ILE A 338 -12.02 9.71 16.64
C ILE A 338 -12.29 8.93 17.92
N GLN A 339 -13.53 8.51 18.15
CA GLN A 339 -13.92 7.76 19.34
C GLN A 339 -13.16 6.44 19.46
N VAL A 340 -13.10 5.64 18.39
CA VAL A 340 -12.38 4.36 18.39
C VAL A 340 -10.88 4.59 18.57
N ALA A 341 -10.29 5.52 17.82
CA ALA A 341 -8.86 5.82 17.89
C ALA A 341 -8.42 6.29 19.29
N MET A 342 -9.25 7.05 20.00
CA MET A 342 -9.02 7.42 21.40
C MET A 342 -9.07 6.20 22.34
N ILE A 343 -10.02 5.29 22.15
CA ILE A 343 -10.16 4.08 22.99
C ILE A 343 -9.03 3.08 22.72
N THR A 344 -8.53 3.02 21.49
CA THR A 344 -7.47 2.10 21.07
C THR A 344 -6.07 2.64 21.32
N GLY A 345 -5.93 3.92 21.68
CA GLY A 345 -4.63 4.58 21.80
C GLY A 345 -3.96 4.85 20.45
N SER A 346 -4.69 4.72 19.35
CA SER A 346 -4.20 4.96 18.00
C SER A 346 -4.14 6.45 17.64
N LEU A 347 -4.81 7.30 18.43
CA LEU A 347 -4.70 8.76 18.36
C LEU A 347 -3.85 9.24 19.54
N ASN A 348 -2.86 10.09 19.27
CA ASN A 348 -2.04 10.70 20.32
C ASN A 348 -2.92 11.45 21.33
N GLY A 349 -2.84 11.04 22.59
CA GLY A 349 -3.69 11.53 23.68
C GLY A 349 -3.40 12.96 24.13
N GLN A 350 -2.30 13.57 23.69
CA GLN A 350 -1.92 14.94 24.09
C GLN A 350 -2.69 16.02 23.32
N PHE A 351 -3.34 15.66 22.20
CA PHE A 351 -3.94 16.67 21.32
C PHE A 351 -5.26 17.24 21.84
N ASP A 352 -5.43 18.54 21.63
CA ASP A 352 -6.70 19.23 21.83
C ASP A 352 -7.53 19.19 20.56
N LEU A 353 -8.63 18.41 20.57
CA LEU A 353 -9.52 18.33 19.39
C LEU A 353 -10.64 19.38 19.44
N ARG A 354 -10.66 20.28 20.44
CA ARG A 354 -11.61 21.41 20.45
C ARG A 354 -11.61 22.20 19.13
N PRO A 355 -10.46 22.57 18.54
CA PRO A 355 -10.45 23.28 17.26
C PRO A 355 -10.99 22.44 16.09
N VAL A 356 -10.89 21.10 16.16
CA VAL A 356 -11.49 20.19 15.17
C VAL A 356 -13.01 20.25 15.28
N PHE A 357 -13.57 20.21 16.48
CA PHE A 357 -15.02 20.23 16.68
C PHE A 357 -15.63 21.61 16.41
N GLU A 358 -14.90 22.70 16.64
CA GLU A 358 -15.38 24.08 16.44
C GLU A 358 -15.59 24.44 14.96
N ILE A 359 -14.81 23.85 14.05
CA ILE A 359 -14.95 24.12 12.61
C ILE A 359 -16.03 23.26 11.94
N LEU A 360 -16.47 22.18 12.60
CA LEU A 360 -17.43 21.24 12.05
C LEU A 360 -18.87 21.72 12.27
N PRO A 361 -19.77 21.45 11.32
CA PRO A 361 -21.18 21.75 11.51
C PRO A 361 -21.81 20.87 12.62
N PRO A 362 -22.99 21.25 13.14
CA PRO A 362 -23.66 20.52 14.21
C PRO A 362 -23.92 19.06 13.85
N ASN A 363 -23.51 18.16 14.74
CA ASN A 363 -23.80 16.72 14.65
C ASN A 363 -23.87 16.12 16.07
N ARG A 364 -24.85 15.24 16.28
CA ARG A 364 -25.13 14.66 17.59
C ARG A 364 -23.97 13.81 18.12
N LEU A 365 -23.36 12.98 17.28
CA LEU A 365 -22.28 12.10 17.71
C LEU A 365 -21.02 12.90 18.05
N LEU A 366 -20.61 13.83 17.20
CA LEU A 366 -19.44 14.67 17.45
C LEU A 366 -19.55 15.45 18.77
N HIS A 367 -20.75 15.95 19.10
CA HIS A 367 -20.99 16.58 20.40
C HIS A 367 -20.81 15.62 21.59
N ILE A 368 -21.22 14.35 21.45
CA ILE A 368 -20.98 13.32 22.47
C ILE A 368 -19.48 13.03 22.61
N VAL A 369 -18.76 12.91 21.49
CA VAL A 369 -17.32 12.65 21.47
C VAL A 369 -16.53 13.81 22.09
N ALA A 370 -16.86 15.06 21.74
CA ALA A 370 -16.24 16.26 22.31
C ALA A 370 -16.40 16.35 23.84
N LYS A 371 -17.60 16.04 24.35
CA LYS A 371 -17.84 15.97 25.80
C LYS A 371 -16.98 14.92 26.49
N ARG A 372 -16.88 13.73 25.90
CA ARG A 372 -16.09 12.62 26.46
C ARG A 372 -14.60 12.96 26.50
N GLN A 373 -14.07 13.61 25.47
CA GLN A 373 -12.67 14.05 25.47
C GLN A 373 -12.38 15.07 26.58
N ALA A 374 -13.29 16.01 26.82
CA ALA A 374 -13.13 16.99 27.89
C ALA A 374 -13.06 16.32 29.28
N VAL A 375 -13.76 15.20 29.49
CA VAL A 375 -13.68 14.40 30.73
C VAL A 375 -12.32 13.71 30.84
N ILE A 376 -11.88 13.00 29.79
CA ILE A 376 -10.59 12.27 29.78
C ILE A 376 -9.42 13.22 30.06
N LYS A 377 -9.43 14.44 29.49
CA LYS A 377 -8.38 15.44 29.76
C LYS A 377 -8.36 15.89 31.22
N ARG A 378 -9.52 16.08 31.85
CA ARG A 378 -9.59 16.46 33.28
C ARG A 378 -9.02 15.36 34.16
N GLU A 379 -9.43 14.11 33.92
CA GLU A 379 -8.93 12.94 34.64
C GLU A 379 -7.40 12.80 34.52
N ALA A 380 -6.83 13.06 33.33
CA ALA A 380 -5.39 13.02 33.13
C ALA A 380 -4.64 14.14 33.87
N MET A 381 -5.24 15.34 34.02
CA MET A 381 -4.64 16.47 34.74
C MET A 381 -4.72 16.32 36.27
N ASP A 382 -5.68 15.56 36.78
CA ASP A 382 -5.83 15.31 38.23
C ASP A 382 -4.87 14.22 38.74
N ILE A 383 -4.24 13.44 37.84
CA ILE A 383 -3.31 12.35 38.16
C ILE A 383 -1.83 12.78 38.02
N SER A 384 -1.57 13.89 37.34
CA SER A 384 -0.23 14.51 37.17
C SER A 384 0.04 15.58 38.22
#